data_AF-G9EMW2-F1
#
_entry.id   AF-G9EMW2-F1
#
_cell.length_a   1.000
_cell.length_b   1.000
_cell.length_c   1.000
_cell.angle_alpha   90.00
_cell.angle_beta   90.00
_cell.angle_gamma   90.00
#
_symmetry.space_group_name_H-M   'P 1'
#
loop_
_entity.id
_entity.type
_entity.pdbx_description
1 polymer ?
#
loop_
_entity_poly.entity_id
_entity_poly.type
_entity_poly.pdbx_seq_one_letter_code
_entity_poly.pdbx_strand_id
1 'polypeptide(L)'
;MDHTANLPISALGYLARQLGGVLSTQPSFAKNTYSYSWEEKICFYLNYQKFDGDQSLLLEQWLVSQLKREPIDKQKLSVMALEHLKKSRIVLPSKITLGRMISQKVNQAIERFHRDIAHSLPSEKRALLQNLITPENKGSYSRFAELKKSPANANSTVMEEYLGYFEEIQKMGILECDLSHIHPDVIAALAKKGRYYTSSQMREIASKLKREAIIICFLYETVKNILDYLISMYKRILLDINRRSKNEVSAERVRVSQKNKGKLKSASNFIRQAFSQESVQNLSLIQFIEQFNREDMLESASACEAIDKLEETGISDKIAARFSYIRQFSKQFFKFGIKSKSWLKIIAQWT
;
A
#
# COMPACT_ATOMS: atom_id res chain seq x y z
N MET A 1 -18.56 -2.44 43.58
CA MET A 1 -17.38 -3.03 44.24
C MET A 1 -16.44 -1.92 44.62
N ASP A 2 -16.02 -1.95 45.88
CA ASP A 2 -15.39 -0.87 46.63
C ASP A 2 -14.10 -0.33 46.00
N HIS A 3 -14.02 0.99 45.82
CA HIS A 3 -12.82 1.70 45.40
C HIS A 3 -11.79 1.88 46.53
N THR A 4 -12.09 1.37 47.72
CA THR A 4 -11.25 1.43 48.93
C THR A 4 -10.21 0.30 49.00
N ALA A 5 -10.34 -0.72 48.13
CA ALA A 5 -9.54 -1.94 48.21
C ALA A 5 -8.06 -1.78 47.77
N ASN A 6 -7.65 -0.64 47.22
CA ASN A 6 -6.28 -0.46 46.70
C ASN A 6 -5.71 0.94 46.98
N LEU A 7 -5.69 1.33 48.26
CA LEU A 7 -4.89 2.47 48.71
C LEU A 7 -3.40 2.07 48.75
N PRO A 8 -2.47 2.85 48.16
CA PRO A 8 -1.05 2.55 48.23
C PRO A 8 -0.57 2.46 49.68
N ILE A 9 0.17 1.41 50.01
CA ILE A 9 0.73 1.19 51.36
C ILE A 9 1.57 2.39 51.81
N SER A 10 2.23 3.07 50.87
CA SER A 10 2.99 4.30 51.12
C SER A 10 2.11 5.47 51.59
N ALA A 11 0.91 5.63 51.03
CA ALA A 11 -0.04 6.68 51.43
C ALA A 11 -0.62 6.38 52.81
N LEU A 12 -0.95 5.11 53.08
CA LEU A 12 -1.40 4.66 54.40
C LEU A 12 -0.32 4.87 55.47
N GLY A 13 0.93 4.50 55.17
CA GLY A 13 2.05 4.72 56.09
C GLY A 13 2.34 6.20 56.38
N TYR A 14 2.16 7.08 55.39
CA TYR A 14 2.29 8.52 55.58
C TYR A 14 1.19 9.08 56.51
N LEU A 15 -0.06 8.69 56.27
CA LEU A 15 -1.20 9.10 57.11
C LEU A 15 -1.09 8.56 58.54
N ALA A 16 -0.64 7.31 58.70
CA ALA A 16 -0.40 6.69 59.99
C ALA A 16 0.59 7.51 60.84
N ARG A 17 1.69 7.94 60.23
CA ARG A 17 2.69 8.81 60.88
C ARG A 17 2.11 10.17 61.24
N GLN A 18 1.33 10.79 60.36
CA GLN A 18 0.72 12.09 60.65
C GLN A 18 -0.31 12.04 61.78
N LEU A 19 -1.01 10.92 61.93
CA LEU A 19 -2.02 10.70 62.97
C LEU A 19 -1.44 10.09 64.25
N GLY A 20 -0.12 9.85 64.31
CA GLY A 20 0.58 9.34 65.50
C GLY A 20 0.29 7.87 65.83
N GLY A 21 -0.13 7.06 64.86
CA GLY A 21 -0.54 5.66 65.09
C GLY A 21 0.07 4.64 64.13
N VAL A 22 -0.02 3.35 64.49
CA VAL A 22 0.27 2.21 63.59
C VAL A 22 -1.05 1.73 63.01
N LEU A 23 -1.18 1.69 61.68
CA LEU A 23 -2.37 1.15 61.02
C LEU A 23 -2.36 -0.38 61.12
N SER A 24 -2.93 -0.93 62.19
CA SER A 24 -3.05 -2.39 62.40
C SER A 24 -4.15 -3.03 61.56
N THR A 25 -5.06 -2.24 61.01
CA THR A 25 -6.16 -2.70 60.15
C THR A 25 -6.31 -1.79 58.95
N GLN A 26 -6.72 -2.36 57.81
CA GLN A 26 -7.02 -1.57 56.62
C GLN A 26 -8.27 -0.72 56.90
N PRO A 27 -8.21 0.63 56.78
CA PRO A 27 -9.35 1.47 57.09
C PRO A 27 -10.53 1.15 56.16
N SER A 28 -11.69 0.88 56.74
CA SER A 28 -12.94 0.67 56.02
C SER A 28 -13.66 2.01 55.87
N PHE A 29 -13.78 2.49 54.63
CA PHE A 29 -14.52 3.72 54.31
C PHE A 29 -15.94 3.34 53.87
N ALA A 30 -16.79 2.97 54.82
CA ALA A 30 -18.21 2.80 54.55
C ALA A 30 -18.85 4.15 54.22
N LYS A 31 -19.61 4.23 53.12
CA LYS A 31 -20.38 5.44 52.76
C LYS A 31 -21.50 5.66 53.78
N ASN A 32 -21.28 6.54 54.74
CA ASN A 32 -22.25 7.00 55.73
C ASN A 32 -22.65 8.46 55.45
N THR A 33 -23.71 8.95 56.08
CA THR A 33 -24.30 10.30 55.84
C THR A 33 -23.28 11.43 55.95
N TYR A 34 -22.24 11.26 56.78
CA TYR A 34 -21.16 12.24 56.97
C TYR A 34 -20.09 12.23 55.87
N SER A 35 -19.95 11.14 55.10
CA SER A 35 -18.95 10.98 54.03
C SER A 35 -19.06 12.07 52.96
N TYR A 36 -20.28 12.50 52.66
CA TYR A 36 -20.53 13.55 51.66
C TYR A 36 -19.97 14.91 52.11
N SER A 37 -20.12 15.25 53.39
CA SER A 37 -19.61 16.51 53.94
C SER A 37 -18.07 16.53 54.02
N TRP A 38 -17.45 15.37 54.26
CA TRP A 38 -16.00 15.25 54.30
C TRP A 38 -15.39 15.31 52.90
N GLU A 39 -16.02 14.67 51.91
CA GLU A 39 -15.62 14.79 50.50
C GLU A 39 -15.64 16.25 50.03
N GLU A 40 -16.65 17.02 50.42
CA GLU A 40 -16.73 18.45 50.10
C GLU A 40 -15.62 19.27 50.74
N LYS A 41 -15.36 19.07 52.03
CA LYS A 41 -14.29 19.76 52.74
C LYS A 41 -12.91 19.44 52.16
N ILE A 42 -12.67 18.18 51.80
CA ILE A 42 -11.42 17.74 51.15
C ILE A 42 -11.29 18.38 49.76
N CYS A 43 -12.36 18.39 48.97
CA CYS A 43 -12.36 19.04 47.66
C CYS A 43 -12.06 20.54 47.77
N PHE A 44 -12.69 21.23 48.73
CA PHE A 44 -12.46 22.65 48.99
C PHE A 44 -11.00 22.92 49.39
N TYR A 45 -10.46 22.15 50.33
CA TYR A 45 -9.08 22.31 50.80
C TYR A 45 -8.04 22.05 49.71
N LEU A 46 -8.25 21.03 48.88
CA LEU A 46 -7.33 20.67 47.79
C LEU A 46 -7.58 21.44 46.49
N ASN A 47 -8.57 22.34 46.44
CA ASN A 47 -9.04 23.03 45.23
C ASN A 47 -9.42 22.07 44.10
N TYR A 48 -10.09 20.97 44.45
CA TYR A 48 -10.68 20.02 43.51
C TYR A 48 -12.16 20.30 43.28
N GLN A 49 -12.62 20.06 42.06
CA GLN A 49 -14.02 20.15 41.67
C GLN A 49 -14.63 18.75 41.58
N LYS A 50 -15.90 18.61 41.99
CA LYS A 50 -16.65 17.35 41.83
C LYS A 50 -16.89 17.07 40.34
N PHE A 51 -16.95 15.78 39.99
CA PHE A 51 -17.37 15.37 38.64
C PHE A 51 -18.90 15.41 38.55
N ASP A 52 -19.42 16.48 37.99
CA ASP A 52 -20.85 16.74 37.79
C ASP A 52 -21.24 16.65 36.29
N GLY A 53 -22.47 17.05 35.97
CA GLY A 53 -22.98 17.04 34.59
C GLY A 53 -22.21 18.01 33.66
N ASP A 54 -21.74 19.13 34.17
CA ASP A 54 -21.04 20.14 33.38
C ASP A 54 -19.61 19.67 33.05
N GLN A 55 -18.90 19.11 34.04
CA GLN A 55 -17.59 18.49 33.82
C GLN A 55 -17.69 17.25 32.92
N SER A 56 -18.79 16.51 33.01
CA SER A 56 -19.09 15.42 32.08
C SER A 56 -19.19 15.94 30.64
N LEU A 57 -19.91 17.04 30.41
CA LEU A 57 -20.03 17.66 29.08
C LEU A 57 -18.69 18.19 28.56
N LEU A 58 -17.89 18.83 29.42
CA LEU A 58 -16.55 19.32 29.05
C LEU A 58 -15.62 18.17 28.66
N LEU A 59 -15.64 17.07 29.42
CA LEU A 59 -14.88 15.86 29.09
C LEU A 59 -15.33 15.27 27.75
N GLU A 60 -16.64 15.27 27.46
CA GLU A 60 -17.16 14.82 26.17
C GLU A 60 -16.67 15.68 24.99
N GLN A 61 -16.72 17.01 25.13
CA GLN A 61 -16.21 17.93 24.11
C GLN A 61 -14.70 17.74 23.89
N TRP A 62 -13.96 17.58 24.97
CA TRP A 62 -12.53 17.28 24.91
C TRP A 62 -12.26 15.95 24.21
N LEU A 63 -13.00 14.88 24.52
CA LEU A 63 -12.86 13.57 23.84
C LEU A 63 -13.12 13.69 22.33
N VAL A 64 -14.13 14.44 21.92
CA VAL A 64 -14.41 14.70 20.49
C VAL A 64 -13.25 15.43 19.83
N SER A 65 -12.61 16.39 20.52
CA SER A 65 -11.44 17.09 19.99
C SER A 65 -10.24 16.16 19.77
N GLN A 66 -10.04 15.17 20.66
CA GLN A 66 -8.94 14.20 20.54
C GLN A 66 -9.20 13.19 19.43
N LEU A 67 -10.44 12.71 19.28
CA LEU A 67 -10.83 11.75 18.24
C LEU A 67 -10.68 12.28 16.80
N LYS A 68 -10.56 13.60 16.61
CA LYS A 68 -10.23 14.23 15.33
C LYS A 68 -8.73 14.25 15.02
N ARG A 69 -7.89 14.23 16.05
CA ARG A 69 -6.44 14.45 15.95
C ARG A 69 -5.65 13.15 15.96
N GLU A 70 -6.14 12.12 16.63
CA GLU A 70 -5.42 10.87 16.83
C GLU A 70 -6.23 9.65 16.38
N PRO A 71 -5.53 8.54 16.03
CA PRO A 71 -6.18 7.26 15.79
C PRO A 71 -6.94 6.77 17.04
N ILE A 72 -8.04 6.06 16.79
CA ILE A 72 -8.98 5.63 17.82
C ILE A 72 -8.39 4.45 18.62
N ASP A 73 -7.62 4.74 19.67
CA ASP A 73 -7.23 3.77 20.68
C ASP A 73 -7.92 4.07 22.02
N LYS A 74 -8.83 3.19 22.42
CA LYS A 74 -9.61 3.32 23.65
C LYS A 74 -8.73 3.29 24.91
N GLN A 75 -7.63 2.52 24.91
CA GLN A 75 -6.74 2.44 26.07
C GLN A 75 -5.96 3.74 26.23
N LYS A 76 -5.35 4.22 25.15
CA LYS A 76 -4.66 5.51 25.13
C LYS A 76 -5.60 6.66 25.52
N LEU A 77 -6.80 6.71 24.93
CA LEU A 77 -7.81 7.73 25.28
C LEU A 77 -8.23 7.67 26.75
N SER A 78 -8.29 6.48 27.35
CA SER A 78 -8.59 6.33 28.78
C SER A 78 -7.50 6.92 29.66
N VAL A 79 -6.23 6.68 29.32
CA VAL A 79 -5.08 7.27 30.03
C VAL A 79 -5.09 8.79 29.88
N MET A 80 -5.26 9.30 28.65
CA MET A 80 -5.29 10.73 28.39
C MET A 80 -6.48 11.42 29.09
N ALA A 81 -7.65 10.79 29.12
CA ALA A 81 -8.81 11.31 29.84
C ALA A 81 -8.56 11.39 31.36
N LEU A 82 -7.91 10.38 31.94
CA LEU A 82 -7.51 10.41 33.35
C LEU A 82 -6.51 11.54 33.63
N GLU A 83 -5.52 11.74 32.76
CA GLU A 83 -4.57 12.84 32.89
C GLU A 83 -5.23 14.21 32.74
N HIS A 84 -6.16 14.35 31.80
CA HIS A 84 -6.91 15.59 31.59
C HIS A 84 -7.75 15.97 32.82
N LEU A 85 -8.46 15.00 33.40
CA LEU A 85 -9.23 15.22 34.64
C LEU A 85 -8.31 15.58 35.82
N LYS A 86 -7.15 14.91 35.95
CA LYS A 86 -6.16 15.24 36.99
C LYS A 86 -5.61 16.66 36.83
N LYS A 87 -5.23 17.07 35.61
CA LYS A 87 -4.72 18.42 35.31
C LYS A 87 -5.77 19.50 35.58
N SER A 88 -7.04 19.20 35.31
CA SER A 88 -8.17 20.11 35.55
C SER A 88 -8.63 20.11 37.01
N ARG A 89 -7.95 19.37 37.90
CA ARG A 89 -8.32 19.19 39.33
C ARG A 89 -9.76 18.71 39.52
N ILE A 90 -10.21 17.80 38.67
CA ILE A 90 -11.54 17.19 38.78
C ILE A 90 -11.42 15.84 39.50
N VAL A 91 -12.31 15.58 40.46
CA VAL A 91 -12.40 14.28 41.13
C VAL A 91 -12.66 13.19 40.10
N LEU A 92 -11.87 12.12 40.12
CA LEU A 92 -11.99 11.06 39.12
C LEU A 92 -13.33 10.33 39.27
N PRO A 93 -14.14 10.23 38.19
CA PRO A 93 -15.33 9.39 38.21
C PRO A 93 -14.93 7.92 38.33
N SER A 94 -15.90 7.07 38.71
CA SER A 94 -15.70 5.62 38.71
C SER A 94 -15.16 5.15 37.36
N LYS A 95 -14.21 4.19 37.38
CA LYS A 95 -13.66 3.56 36.16
C LYS A 95 -14.75 3.08 35.20
N ILE A 96 -15.87 2.60 35.74
CA ILE A 96 -17.03 2.15 34.96
C ILE A 96 -17.70 3.34 34.24
N THR A 97 -17.94 4.44 34.95
CA THR A 97 -18.56 5.65 34.40
C THR A 97 -17.69 6.24 33.29
N LEU A 98 -16.39 6.41 33.56
CA LEU A 98 -15.43 6.92 32.58
C LEU A 98 -15.34 6.01 31.36
N GLY A 99 -15.20 4.70 31.59
CA GLY A 99 -15.12 3.70 30.53
C GLY A 99 -16.38 3.68 29.64
N ARG A 100 -17.57 3.86 30.22
CA ARG A 100 -18.83 3.96 29.49
C ARG A 100 -18.87 5.22 28.63
N MET A 101 -18.53 6.38 29.17
CA MET A 101 -18.51 7.65 28.43
C MET A 101 -17.54 7.60 27.24
N ILE A 102 -16.31 7.11 27.48
CA ILE A 102 -15.32 6.97 26.42
C ILE A 102 -15.84 6.00 25.34
N SER A 103 -16.37 4.84 25.73
CA SER A 103 -16.91 3.86 24.77
C SER A 103 -18.04 4.43 23.94
N GLN A 104 -18.95 5.18 24.57
CA GLN A 104 -20.07 5.81 23.89
C GLN A 104 -19.58 6.82 22.85
N LYS A 105 -18.65 7.71 23.21
CA LYS A 105 -18.10 8.72 22.28
C LYS A 105 -17.27 8.11 21.17
N VAL A 106 -16.47 7.08 21.48
CA VAL A 106 -15.72 6.32 20.47
C VAL A 106 -16.68 5.65 19.49
N ASN A 107 -17.73 4.98 19.96
CA ASN A 107 -18.71 4.34 19.08
C ASN A 107 -19.45 5.36 18.20
N GLN A 108 -19.86 6.49 18.76
CA GLN A 108 -20.48 7.59 18.01
C GLN A 108 -19.55 8.15 16.94
N ALA A 109 -18.26 8.32 17.25
CA ALA A 109 -17.27 8.78 16.28
C ALA A 109 -17.05 7.75 15.16
N ILE A 110 -16.94 6.46 15.50
CA ILE A 110 -16.83 5.37 14.52
C ILE A 110 -18.05 5.33 13.58
N GLU A 111 -19.26 5.44 14.12
CA GLU A 111 -20.48 5.49 13.33
C GLU A 111 -20.53 6.71 12.41
N ARG A 112 -20.09 7.87 12.91
CA ARG A 112 -19.97 9.09 12.11
C ARG A 112 -18.94 8.92 10.98
N PHE A 113 -17.77 8.33 11.25
CA PHE A 113 -16.79 8.05 10.21
C PHE A 113 -17.34 7.11 9.14
N HIS A 114 -18.01 6.03 9.51
CA HIS A 114 -18.63 5.14 8.52
C HIS A 114 -19.65 5.86 7.66
N ARG A 115 -20.45 6.74 8.27
CA ARG A 115 -21.43 7.58 7.57
C ARG A 115 -20.76 8.55 6.61
N ASP A 116 -19.76 9.29 7.07
CA ASP A 116 -19.04 10.29 6.28
C ASP A 116 -18.34 9.63 5.07
N ILE A 117 -17.67 8.48 5.29
CA ILE A 117 -17.05 7.68 4.22
C ILE A 117 -18.11 7.18 3.23
N ALA A 118 -19.20 6.60 3.70
CA ALA A 118 -20.25 6.10 2.82
C ALA A 118 -20.87 7.23 1.99
N HIS A 119 -21.10 8.40 2.58
CA HIS A 119 -21.67 9.55 1.89
C HIS A 119 -20.68 10.30 1.00
N SER A 120 -19.37 10.05 1.12
CA SER A 120 -18.39 10.54 0.13
C SER A 120 -18.68 10.02 -1.29
N LEU A 121 -19.43 8.91 -1.40
CA LEU A 121 -19.85 8.33 -2.66
C LEU A 121 -21.35 8.56 -2.93
N PRO A 122 -21.74 9.00 -4.15
CA PRO A 122 -23.14 9.14 -4.53
C PRO A 122 -23.95 7.85 -4.33
N SER A 123 -25.23 7.98 -3.98
CA SER A 123 -26.12 6.83 -3.71
C SER A 123 -26.22 5.85 -4.89
N GLU A 124 -26.22 6.35 -6.12
CA GLU A 124 -26.25 5.54 -7.34
C GLU A 124 -25.02 4.62 -7.42
N LYS A 125 -23.82 5.17 -7.18
CA LYS A 125 -22.57 4.41 -7.22
C LYS A 125 -22.41 3.49 -6.01
N ARG A 126 -22.99 3.84 -4.85
CA ARG A 126 -23.03 2.96 -3.68
C ARG A 126 -23.76 1.64 -3.95
N ALA A 127 -24.78 1.63 -4.81
CA ALA A 127 -25.45 0.40 -5.20
C ALA A 127 -24.50 -0.58 -5.92
N LEU A 128 -23.58 -0.07 -6.73
CA LEU A 128 -22.56 -0.87 -7.44
C LEU A 128 -21.61 -1.59 -6.47
N LEU A 129 -21.36 -1.04 -5.29
CA LEU A 129 -20.53 -1.69 -4.26
C LEU A 129 -21.13 -3.03 -3.79
N GLN A 130 -22.45 -3.16 -3.84
CA GLN A 130 -23.10 -4.42 -3.47
C GLN A 130 -22.84 -5.53 -4.48
N ASN A 131 -22.75 -5.18 -5.77
CA ASN A 131 -22.45 -6.13 -6.85
C ASN A 131 -21.03 -6.69 -6.74
N LEU A 132 -20.09 -5.95 -6.14
CA LEU A 132 -18.75 -6.47 -5.87
C LEU A 132 -18.77 -7.69 -4.94
N ILE A 133 -19.67 -7.69 -3.95
CA ILE A 133 -19.76 -8.70 -2.90
C ILE A 133 -20.75 -9.81 -3.28
N THR A 134 -21.78 -9.49 -4.05
CA THR A 134 -22.81 -10.43 -4.50
C THR A 134 -22.57 -10.75 -5.98
N PRO A 135 -21.98 -11.90 -6.32
CA PRO A 135 -21.82 -12.28 -7.72
C PRO A 135 -23.20 -12.44 -8.39
N GLU A 136 -23.33 -11.97 -9.62
CA GLU A 136 -24.57 -12.09 -10.41
C GLU A 136 -24.91 -13.56 -10.71
N ASN A 137 -23.89 -14.41 -10.85
CA ASN A 137 -24.02 -15.85 -11.07
C ASN A 137 -23.60 -16.65 -9.83
N LYS A 138 -24.42 -17.63 -9.43
CA LYS A 138 -24.24 -18.46 -8.22
C LYS A 138 -23.02 -19.40 -8.21
N GLY A 139 -22.11 -19.31 -9.17
CA GLY A 139 -20.83 -20.05 -9.21
C GLY A 139 -19.60 -19.18 -9.49
N SER A 140 -19.78 -17.88 -9.71
CA SER A 140 -18.68 -16.97 -10.02
C SER A 140 -18.00 -16.49 -8.75
N TYR A 141 -16.68 -16.36 -8.80
CA TYR A 141 -15.92 -15.73 -7.72
C TYR A 141 -16.41 -14.28 -7.56
N SER A 142 -16.54 -13.82 -6.32
CA SER A 142 -16.95 -12.43 -6.07
C SER A 142 -15.83 -11.50 -6.55
N ARG A 143 -16.21 -10.45 -7.30
CA ARG A 143 -15.27 -9.44 -7.82
C ARG A 143 -14.40 -8.84 -6.71
N PHE A 144 -14.99 -8.66 -5.53
CA PHE A 144 -14.29 -8.24 -4.31
C PHE A 144 -13.11 -9.14 -3.93
N ALA A 145 -13.18 -10.44 -4.19
CA ALA A 145 -12.12 -11.39 -3.88
C ALA A 145 -11.04 -11.47 -4.98
N GLU A 146 -11.39 -11.15 -6.23
CA GLU A 146 -10.41 -11.01 -7.32
C GLU A 146 -9.49 -9.79 -7.10
N LEU A 147 -10.07 -8.66 -6.70
CA LEU A 147 -9.33 -7.42 -6.39
C LEU A 147 -8.31 -7.55 -5.24
N LYS A 148 -8.36 -8.65 -4.46
CA LYS A 148 -7.39 -8.93 -3.40
C LYS A 148 -6.15 -9.66 -3.89
N LYS A 149 -6.23 -10.31 -5.04
CA LYS A 149 -5.14 -11.12 -5.56
C LYS A 149 -3.99 -10.20 -6.01
N SER A 150 -2.78 -10.72 -5.85
CA SER A 150 -1.57 -10.13 -6.42
C SER A 150 -1.37 -10.72 -7.81
N PRO A 151 -0.79 -9.98 -8.78
CA PRO A 151 -0.52 -10.53 -10.10
C PRO A 151 0.45 -11.71 -9.98
N ALA A 152 0.09 -12.85 -10.57
CA ALA A 152 0.91 -14.05 -10.50
C ALA A 152 2.18 -13.93 -11.37
N ASN A 153 2.09 -13.25 -12.51
CA ASN A 153 3.17 -13.08 -13.48
C ASN A 153 3.04 -11.74 -14.20
N ALA A 154 4.15 -11.22 -14.73
CA ALA A 154 4.17 -10.02 -15.57
C ALA A 154 4.06 -10.39 -17.05
N ASN A 155 2.85 -10.35 -17.61
CA ASN A 155 2.59 -10.57 -19.03
C ASN A 155 1.46 -9.64 -19.52
N SER A 156 1.28 -9.52 -20.84
CA SER A 156 0.26 -8.63 -21.42
C SER A 156 -1.16 -8.92 -20.93
N THR A 157 -1.55 -10.19 -20.80
CA THR A 157 -2.91 -10.57 -20.37
C THR A 157 -3.19 -10.14 -18.94
N VAL A 158 -2.25 -10.38 -18.02
CA VAL A 158 -2.37 -9.93 -16.62
C VAL A 158 -2.30 -8.40 -16.54
N MET A 159 -1.49 -7.77 -17.39
CA MET A 159 -1.44 -6.30 -17.46
C MET A 159 -2.81 -5.72 -17.86
N GLU A 160 -3.45 -6.25 -18.90
CA GLU A 160 -4.79 -5.84 -19.35
C GLU A 160 -5.86 -6.10 -18.29
N GLU A 161 -5.78 -7.22 -17.58
CA GLU A 161 -6.67 -7.54 -16.47
C GLU A 161 -6.60 -6.47 -15.36
N TYR A 162 -5.40 -6.13 -14.89
CA TYR A 162 -5.22 -5.12 -13.83
C TYR A 162 -5.53 -3.70 -14.30
N LEU A 163 -5.32 -3.39 -15.59
CA LEU A 163 -5.81 -2.15 -16.19
C LEU A 163 -7.34 -2.08 -16.17
N GLY A 164 -8.01 -3.19 -16.47
CA GLY A 164 -9.46 -3.32 -16.33
C GLY A 164 -9.94 -3.14 -14.89
N TYR A 165 -9.23 -3.69 -13.91
CA TYR A 165 -9.53 -3.52 -12.48
C TYR A 165 -9.45 -2.05 -12.07
N PHE A 166 -8.40 -1.36 -12.51
CA PHE A 166 -8.25 0.07 -12.26
C PHE A 166 -9.39 0.89 -12.88
N GLU A 167 -9.73 0.61 -14.15
CA GLU A 167 -10.80 1.33 -14.86
C GLU A 167 -12.17 1.10 -14.21
N GLU A 168 -12.45 -0.11 -13.73
CA GLU A 168 -13.68 -0.43 -13.00
C GLU A 168 -13.79 0.39 -11.71
N ILE A 169 -12.73 0.41 -10.90
CA ILE A 169 -12.73 1.18 -9.64
C ILE A 169 -12.84 2.69 -9.91
N GLN A 170 -12.21 3.18 -10.98
CA GLN A 170 -12.35 4.57 -11.41
C GLN A 170 -13.80 4.90 -11.80
N LYS A 171 -14.45 4.05 -12.60
CA LYS A 171 -15.87 4.26 -12.99
C LYS A 171 -16.79 4.31 -11.76
N MET A 172 -16.48 3.51 -10.74
CA MET A 172 -17.20 3.52 -9.45
C MET A 172 -17.05 4.83 -8.67
N GLY A 173 -16.22 5.78 -9.08
CA GLY A 173 -16.12 7.08 -8.43
C GLY A 173 -15.27 7.11 -7.16
N ILE A 174 -14.49 6.05 -6.90
CA ILE A 174 -13.73 5.91 -5.65
C ILE A 174 -12.58 6.92 -5.55
N LEU A 175 -12.02 7.33 -6.70
CA LEU A 175 -10.90 8.28 -6.75
C LEU A 175 -11.33 9.73 -6.57
N GLU A 176 -12.63 9.99 -6.63
CA GLU A 176 -13.27 11.28 -6.42
C GLU A 176 -13.79 11.45 -4.98
N CYS A 177 -13.80 10.38 -4.18
CA CYS A 177 -14.19 10.45 -2.77
C CYS A 177 -13.24 11.34 -1.98
N ASP A 178 -13.76 12.38 -1.34
CA ASP A 178 -12.98 13.22 -0.44
C ASP A 178 -12.89 12.58 0.95
N LEU A 179 -11.77 11.91 1.21
CA LEU A 179 -11.44 11.31 2.50
C LEU A 179 -10.42 12.13 3.30
N SER A 180 -10.09 13.35 2.85
CA SER A 180 -9.03 14.18 3.46
C SER A 180 -9.29 14.56 4.92
N HIS A 181 -10.56 14.63 5.32
CA HIS A 181 -10.99 14.94 6.67
C HIS A 181 -10.91 13.74 7.63
N ILE A 182 -10.53 12.56 7.14
CA ILE A 182 -10.44 11.32 7.90
C ILE A 182 -8.98 10.97 8.10
N HIS A 183 -8.60 10.62 9.34
CA HIS A 183 -7.24 10.25 9.65
C HIS A 183 -6.79 9.02 8.83
N PRO A 184 -5.59 9.04 8.19
CA PRO A 184 -5.11 7.95 7.34
C PRO A 184 -5.14 6.56 8.01
N ASP A 185 -4.79 6.47 9.29
CA ASP A 185 -4.84 5.20 10.04
C ASP A 185 -6.24 4.58 10.12
N VAL A 186 -7.30 5.40 10.16
CA VAL A 186 -8.68 4.91 10.17
C VAL A 186 -9.01 4.29 8.81
N ILE A 187 -8.62 4.96 7.72
CA ILE A 187 -8.76 4.45 6.35
C ILE A 187 -8.02 3.13 6.21
N ALA A 188 -6.75 3.08 6.63
CA ALA A 188 -5.92 1.89 6.59
C ALA A 188 -6.50 0.73 7.41
N ALA A 189 -7.03 1.01 8.61
CA ALA A 189 -7.65 -0.01 9.46
C ALA A 189 -8.93 -0.58 8.85
N LEU A 190 -9.78 0.25 8.23
CA LEU A 190 -10.97 -0.19 7.52
C LEU A 190 -10.62 -0.97 6.25
N ALA A 191 -9.65 -0.50 5.46
CA ALA A 191 -9.16 -1.21 4.29
C ALA A 191 -8.60 -2.59 4.65
N LYS A 192 -7.86 -2.68 5.75
CA LYS A 192 -7.34 -3.94 6.30
C LYS A 192 -8.47 -4.92 6.63
N LYS A 193 -9.57 -4.45 7.25
CA LYS A 193 -10.77 -5.28 7.46
C LYS A 193 -11.36 -5.78 6.14
N GLY A 194 -11.46 -4.92 5.13
CA GLY A 194 -11.93 -5.31 3.79
C GLY A 194 -11.07 -6.39 3.14
N ARG A 195 -9.74 -6.31 3.30
CA ARG A 195 -8.81 -7.36 2.83
C ARG A 195 -9.06 -8.70 3.52
N TYR A 196 -9.29 -8.71 4.83
CA TYR A 196 -9.52 -9.95 5.58
C TYR A 196 -10.90 -10.57 5.37
N TYR A 197 -11.96 -9.77 5.35
CA TYR A 197 -13.32 -10.31 5.30
C TYR A 197 -13.65 -10.94 3.95
N THR A 198 -14.21 -12.16 3.96
CA THR A 198 -14.77 -12.76 2.75
C THR A 198 -16.03 -12.05 2.30
N SER A 199 -16.46 -12.27 1.06
CA SER A 199 -17.71 -11.68 0.57
C SER A 199 -18.93 -12.12 1.39
N SER A 200 -18.92 -13.33 1.99
CA SER A 200 -19.98 -13.74 2.91
C SER A 200 -19.96 -12.94 4.21
N GLN A 201 -18.79 -12.84 4.85
CA GLN A 201 -18.63 -12.07 6.09
C GLN A 201 -18.96 -10.60 5.90
N MET A 202 -18.66 -10.03 4.72
CA MET A 202 -19.06 -8.66 4.38
C MET A 202 -20.58 -8.51 4.32
N ARG A 203 -21.33 -9.50 3.80
CA ARG A 203 -22.81 -9.46 3.76
C ARG A 203 -23.45 -9.55 5.14
N GLU A 204 -22.84 -10.30 6.05
CA GLU A 204 -23.32 -10.49 7.43
C GLU A 204 -23.21 -9.21 8.30
N ILE A 205 -22.47 -8.20 7.84
CA ILE A 205 -22.41 -6.91 8.53
C ILE A 205 -23.78 -6.24 8.48
N ALA A 206 -24.47 -6.20 9.63
CA ALA A 206 -25.81 -5.63 9.77
C ALA A 206 -25.89 -4.14 9.40
N SER A 207 -24.87 -3.35 9.73
CA SER A 207 -24.83 -1.92 9.39
C SER A 207 -24.39 -1.74 7.94
N LYS A 208 -25.33 -1.30 7.09
CA LYS A 208 -25.07 -0.99 5.68
C LYS A 208 -23.97 0.07 5.52
N LEU A 209 -24.00 1.15 6.29
CA LEU A 209 -22.99 2.21 6.22
C LEU A 209 -21.59 1.71 6.59
N LYS A 210 -21.49 0.87 7.63
CA LYS A 210 -20.22 0.24 8.01
C LYS A 210 -19.68 -0.64 6.89
N ARG A 211 -20.55 -1.43 6.25
CA ARG A 211 -20.18 -2.28 5.12
C ARG A 211 -19.67 -1.44 3.95
N GLU A 212 -20.42 -0.42 3.54
CA GLU A 212 -20.03 0.51 2.47
C GLU A 212 -18.68 1.19 2.76
N ALA A 213 -18.50 1.70 3.98
CA ALA A 213 -17.26 2.35 4.39
C ALA A 213 -16.04 1.42 4.28
N ILE A 214 -16.17 0.16 4.72
CA ILE A 214 -15.10 -0.84 4.60
C ILE A 214 -14.75 -1.10 3.14
N ILE A 215 -15.75 -1.24 2.25
CA ILE A 215 -15.52 -1.46 0.82
C ILE A 215 -14.82 -0.26 0.19
N ILE A 216 -15.31 0.96 0.46
CA ILE A 216 -14.75 2.19 -0.10
C ILE A 216 -13.28 2.33 0.31
N CYS A 217 -12.96 2.21 1.60
CA CYS A 217 -11.57 2.28 2.07
C CYS A 217 -10.72 1.15 1.47
N PHE A 218 -11.27 -0.07 1.36
CA PHE A 218 -10.58 -1.18 0.70
C PHE A 218 -10.25 -0.88 -0.76
N LEU A 219 -11.21 -0.40 -1.55
CA LEU A 219 -11.01 -0.06 -2.96
C LEU A 219 -10.03 1.10 -3.10
N TYR A 220 -10.14 2.11 -2.25
CA TYR A 220 -9.25 3.27 -2.23
C TYR A 220 -7.78 2.84 -2.03
N GLU A 221 -7.51 1.96 -1.07
CA GLU A 221 -6.18 1.39 -0.84
C GLU A 221 -5.78 0.36 -1.92
N THR A 222 -6.73 -0.37 -2.50
CA THR A 222 -6.45 -1.38 -3.53
C THR A 222 -6.01 -0.74 -4.83
N VAL A 223 -6.55 0.43 -5.17
CA VAL A 223 -6.08 1.19 -6.34
C VAL A 223 -4.60 1.51 -6.24
N LYS A 224 -4.12 1.87 -5.04
CA LYS A 224 -2.69 2.13 -4.80
C LYS A 224 -1.84 0.91 -5.18
N ASN A 225 -2.22 -0.25 -4.65
CA ASN A 225 -1.53 -1.50 -4.94
C ASN A 225 -1.61 -1.87 -6.43
N ILE A 226 -2.77 -1.68 -7.07
CA ILE A 226 -2.92 -1.95 -8.50
C ILE A 226 -1.97 -1.08 -9.31
N LEU A 227 -1.81 0.20 -8.97
CA LEU A 227 -0.86 1.10 -9.62
C LEU A 227 0.58 0.62 -9.46
N ASP A 228 0.99 0.24 -8.25
CA ASP A 228 2.32 -0.30 -7.99
C ASP A 228 2.58 -1.59 -8.79
N TYR A 229 1.58 -2.47 -8.84
CA TYR A 229 1.62 -3.68 -9.64
C TYR A 229 1.75 -3.39 -11.12
N LEU A 230 0.98 -2.45 -11.68
CA LEU A 230 1.06 -2.08 -13.08
C LEU A 230 2.44 -1.53 -13.44
N ILE A 231 3.01 -0.64 -12.61
CA ILE A 231 4.37 -0.10 -12.84
C ILE A 231 5.42 -1.22 -12.76
N SER A 232 5.33 -2.08 -11.75
CA SER A 232 6.25 -3.20 -11.57
C SER A 232 6.17 -4.19 -12.74
N MET A 233 4.96 -4.56 -13.18
CA MET A 233 4.74 -5.45 -14.31
C MET A 233 5.27 -4.84 -15.61
N TYR A 234 4.99 -3.57 -15.87
CA TYR A 234 5.50 -2.85 -17.04
C TYR A 234 7.04 -2.90 -17.09
N LYS A 235 7.69 -2.54 -15.98
CA LYS A 235 9.15 -2.62 -15.83
C LYS A 235 9.66 -4.04 -16.06
N ARG A 236 9.01 -5.04 -15.47
CA ARG A 236 9.42 -6.44 -15.59
C ARG A 236 9.33 -6.95 -17.03
N ILE A 237 8.25 -6.62 -17.74
CA ILE A 237 8.07 -6.99 -19.15
C ILE A 237 9.19 -6.39 -20.01
N LEU A 238 9.52 -5.12 -19.83
CA LEU A 238 10.61 -4.47 -20.58
C LEU A 238 11.98 -5.12 -20.31
N LEU A 239 12.27 -5.43 -19.05
CA LEU A 239 13.52 -6.12 -18.68
C LEU A 239 13.60 -7.53 -19.30
N ASP A 240 12.49 -8.27 -19.30
CA ASP A 240 12.43 -9.59 -19.89
C ASP A 240 12.61 -9.55 -21.41
N ILE A 241 12.03 -8.56 -22.10
CA ILE A 241 12.22 -8.33 -23.53
C ILE A 241 13.69 -7.99 -23.84
N ASN A 242 14.30 -7.09 -23.06
CA ASN A 242 15.70 -6.72 -23.24
C ASN A 242 16.63 -7.92 -23.03
N ARG A 243 16.40 -8.71 -21.98
CA ARG A 243 17.17 -9.92 -21.69
C ARG A 243 17.05 -10.95 -22.81
N ARG A 244 15.82 -11.22 -23.29
CA ARG A 244 15.60 -12.15 -24.41
C ARG A 244 16.29 -11.67 -25.68
N SER A 245 16.19 -10.38 -25.99
CA SER A 245 16.82 -9.78 -27.16
C SER A 245 18.35 -9.91 -27.10
N LYS A 246 18.98 -9.63 -25.95
CA LYS A 246 20.42 -9.85 -25.74
C LYS A 246 20.83 -11.30 -25.92
N ASN A 247 20.07 -12.23 -25.34
CA ASN A 247 20.36 -13.66 -25.46
C ASN A 247 20.25 -14.15 -26.91
N GLU A 248 19.26 -13.67 -27.66
CA GLU A 248 19.09 -14.02 -29.08
C GLU A 248 20.19 -13.44 -29.95
N VAL A 249 20.59 -12.18 -29.74
CA VAL A 249 21.72 -11.56 -30.48
C VAL A 249 23.01 -12.30 -30.17
N SER A 250 23.26 -12.64 -28.91
CA SER A 250 24.43 -13.43 -28.52
C SER A 250 24.44 -14.81 -29.16
N ALA A 251 23.31 -15.52 -29.14
CA ALA A 251 23.18 -16.82 -29.78
C ALA A 251 23.36 -16.73 -31.30
N GLU A 252 22.82 -15.69 -31.95
CA GLU A 252 22.97 -15.48 -33.38
C GLU A 252 24.41 -15.15 -33.76
N ARG A 253 25.08 -14.30 -32.99
CA ARG A 253 26.52 -13.99 -33.16
C ARG A 253 27.36 -15.25 -33.09
N VAL A 254 27.11 -16.12 -32.11
CA VAL A 254 27.81 -17.41 -31.98
C VAL A 254 27.55 -18.29 -33.19
N ARG A 255 26.30 -18.38 -33.68
CA ARG A 255 25.96 -19.17 -34.87
C ARG A 255 26.65 -18.66 -36.13
N VAL A 256 26.61 -17.35 -36.39
CA VAL A 256 27.26 -16.71 -37.54
C VAL A 256 28.78 -16.92 -37.48
N SER A 257 29.39 -16.76 -36.31
CA SER A 257 30.82 -17.00 -36.11
C SER A 257 31.19 -18.47 -36.35
N GLN A 258 30.41 -19.41 -35.82
CA GLN A 258 30.66 -20.85 -36.00
C GLN A 258 30.52 -21.28 -37.46
N LYS A 259 29.46 -20.84 -38.15
CA LYS A 259 29.22 -21.15 -39.57
C LYS A 259 30.37 -20.66 -40.46
N ASN A 260 30.97 -19.51 -40.12
CA ASN A 260 31.99 -18.86 -40.94
C ASN A 260 33.43 -19.06 -40.43
N LYS A 261 33.65 -19.84 -39.36
CA LYS A 261 34.96 -20.03 -38.72
C LYS A 261 36.07 -20.45 -39.69
N GLY A 262 35.77 -21.37 -40.60
CA GLY A 262 36.73 -21.82 -41.62
C GLY A 262 37.12 -20.70 -42.59
N LYS A 263 36.13 -19.94 -43.04
CA LYS A 263 36.29 -18.84 -44.01
C LYS A 263 37.02 -17.64 -43.41
N LEU A 264 36.67 -17.26 -42.19
CA LEU A 264 37.36 -16.22 -41.42
C LEU A 264 38.83 -16.57 -41.17
N LYS A 265 39.14 -17.85 -40.93
CA LYS A 265 40.53 -18.32 -40.82
C LYS A 265 41.29 -18.18 -42.14
N SER A 266 40.67 -18.55 -43.26
CA SER A 266 41.24 -18.36 -44.60
C SER A 266 41.51 -16.88 -44.91
N ALA A 267 40.57 -15.99 -44.59
CA ALA A 267 40.74 -14.54 -44.77
C ALA A 267 41.86 -13.98 -43.87
N SER A 268 41.95 -14.41 -42.61
CA SER A 268 43.06 -14.02 -41.73
C SER A 268 44.41 -14.50 -42.26
N ASN A 269 44.48 -15.69 -42.87
CA ASN A 269 45.70 -16.21 -43.46
C ASN A 269 46.10 -15.41 -44.71
N PHE A 270 45.12 -15.06 -45.57
CA PHE A 270 45.32 -14.18 -46.71
C PHE A 270 45.95 -12.85 -46.29
N ILE A 271 45.38 -12.18 -45.27
CA ILE A 271 45.92 -10.91 -44.75
C ILE A 271 47.37 -11.12 -44.27
N ARG A 272 47.64 -12.16 -43.46
CA ARG A 272 49.00 -12.44 -42.97
C ARG A 272 50.00 -12.66 -44.11
N GLN A 273 49.59 -13.37 -45.17
CA GLN A 273 50.43 -13.67 -46.32
C GLN A 273 50.58 -12.46 -47.26
N ALA A 274 49.60 -11.56 -47.33
CA ALA A 274 49.73 -10.32 -48.10
C ALA A 274 50.75 -9.35 -47.49
N PHE A 275 50.91 -9.38 -46.15
CA PHE A 275 51.83 -8.50 -45.42
C PHE A 275 53.19 -9.16 -45.07
N SER A 276 53.44 -10.42 -45.44
CA SER A 276 54.74 -11.06 -45.23
C SER A 276 55.75 -10.67 -46.33
N GLN A 277 57.01 -10.41 -45.97
CA GLN A 277 58.04 -9.93 -46.91
C GLN A 277 58.41 -10.94 -48.02
N GLU A 278 58.24 -12.25 -47.79
CA GLU A 278 58.58 -13.33 -48.75
C GLU A 278 57.65 -13.40 -49.97
N SER A 279 56.38 -13.02 -49.82
CA SER A 279 55.35 -13.09 -50.87
C SER A 279 55.34 -11.85 -51.77
N VAL A 280 55.82 -10.71 -51.27
CA VAL A 280 55.86 -9.42 -52.00
C VAL A 280 56.91 -9.43 -53.12
N GLN A 281 57.92 -10.31 -53.06
CA GLN A 281 59.01 -10.35 -54.05
C GLN A 281 58.78 -11.31 -55.23
N ASN A 282 57.81 -12.25 -55.17
CA ASN A 282 57.74 -13.37 -56.12
C ASN A 282 56.39 -13.63 -56.81
N LEU A 283 55.33 -12.88 -56.52
CA LEU A 283 54.00 -13.10 -57.12
C LEU A 283 53.41 -11.79 -57.65
N SER A 284 52.85 -11.81 -58.86
CA SER A 284 52.01 -10.71 -59.34
C SER A 284 50.70 -10.65 -58.54
N LEU A 285 50.10 -9.46 -58.42
CA LEU A 285 48.85 -9.24 -57.68
C LEU A 285 47.73 -10.19 -58.16
N ILE A 286 47.71 -10.49 -59.46
CA ILE A 286 46.72 -11.38 -60.10
C ILE A 286 46.94 -12.83 -59.66
N GLN A 287 48.18 -13.34 -59.69
CA GLN A 287 48.51 -14.71 -59.26
C GLN A 287 48.29 -14.93 -57.75
N PHE A 288 48.51 -13.90 -56.94
CA PHE A 288 48.23 -13.93 -55.51
C PHE A 288 46.72 -13.97 -55.22
N ILE A 289 45.92 -13.24 -55.99
CA ILE A 289 44.45 -13.28 -55.88
C ILE A 289 43.89 -14.62 -56.39
N GLU A 290 44.45 -15.20 -57.46
CA GLU A 290 44.04 -16.51 -58.00
C GLU A 290 44.30 -17.68 -57.04
N GLN A 291 45.28 -17.57 -56.13
CA GLN A 291 45.51 -18.56 -55.07
C GLN A 291 44.37 -18.66 -54.07
N PHE A 292 43.48 -17.66 -54.01
CA PHE A 292 42.37 -17.62 -53.07
C PHE A 292 41.05 -17.50 -53.83
N ASN A 293 40.06 -18.29 -53.40
CA ASN A 293 38.74 -18.19 -53.99
C ASN A 293 38.10 -16.83 -53.65
N ARG A 294 37.83 -16.02 -54.70
CA ARG A 294 37.16 -14.72 -54.58
C ARG A 294 35.81 -14.82 -53.88
N GLU A 295 35.06 -15.90 -54.12
CA GLU A 295 33.76 -16.12 -53.49
C GLU A 295 33.90 -16.28 -51.97
N ASP A 296 34.89 -17.06 -51.50
CA ASP A 296 35.14 -17.27 -50.08
C ASP A 296 35.53 -15.97 -49.34
N MET A 297 36.25 -15.07 -50.03
CA MET A 297 36.61 -13.74 -49.48
C MET A 297 35.40 -12.80 -49.38
N LEU A 298 34.55 -12.76 -50.41
CA LEU A 298 33.31 -11.96 -50.39
C LEU A 298 32.33 -12.46 -49.34
N GLU A 299 32.22 -13.79 -49.18
CA GLU A 299 31.40 -14.38 -48.12
C GLU A 299 31.98 -14.10 -46.72
N SER A 300 33.30 -14.07 -46.57
CA SER A 300 33.95 -13.69 -45.30
C SER A 300 33.71 -12.23 -44.94
N ALA A 301 33.81 -11.32 -45.92
CA ALA A 301 33.48 -9.91 -45.74
C ALA A 301 32.01 -9.74 -45.33
N SER A 302 31.09 -10.42 -46.02
CA SER A 302 29.66 -10.43 -45.68
C SER A 302 29.40 -10.98 -44.27
N ALA A 303 30.18 -11.97 -43.82
CA ALA A 303 30.08 -12.51 -42.46
C ALA A 303 30.58 -11.51 -41.39
N CYS A 304 31.64 -10.77 -41.67
CA CYS A 304 32.11 -9.69 -40.79
C CYS A 304 31.07 -8.57 -40.69
N GLU A 305 30.54 -8.10 -41.82
CA GLU A 305 29.47 -7.09 -41.87
C GLU A 305 28.21 -7.54 -41.10
N ALA A 306 27.86 -8.82 -41.19
CA ALA A 306 26.74 -9.38 -40.43
C ALA A 306 27.01 -9.39 -38.91
N ILE A 307 28.24 -9.65 -38.48
CA ILE A 307 28.63 -9.59 -37.06
C ILE A 307 28.61 -8.14 -36.56
N ASP A 308 29.20 -7.21 -37.32
CA ASP A 308 29.23 -5.78 -36.98
C ASP A 308 27.80 -5.23 -36.84
N LYS A 309 26.92 -5.57 -37.79
CA LYS A 309 25.50 -5.19 -37.72
C LYS A 309 24.81 -5.74 -36.45
N LEU A 310 25.11 -6.98 -36.04
CA LEU A 310 24.55 -7.56 -34.82
C LEU A 310 25.04 -6.83 -33.56
N GLU A 311 26.28 -6.33 -33.57
CA GLU A 311 26.85 -5.56 -32.45
C GLU A 311 26.29 -4.14 -32.38
N GLU A 312 26.09 -3.48 -33.52
CA GLU A 312 25.58 -2.11 -33.59
C GLU A 312 24.06 -2.02 -33.34
N THR A 313 23.25 -2.79 -34.07
CA THR A 313 21.78 -2.64 -34.05
C THR A 313 21.03 -3.88 -33.62
N GLY A 314 21.69 -5.04 -33.50
CA GLY A 314 21.02 -6.32 -33.29
C GLY A 314 20.06 -6.35 -32.10
N ILE A 315 20.43 -5.74 -30.97
CA ILE A 315 19.54 -5.68 -29.79
C ILE A 315 18.33 -4.80 -30.08
N SER A 316 18.54 -3.62 -30.65
CA SER A 316 17.48 -2.67 -31.00
C SER A 316 16.51 -3.25 -32.01
N ASP A 317 17.00 -3.97 -33.02
CA ASP A 317 16.17 -4.65 -34.03
C ASP A 317 15.30 -5.75 -33.40
N LYS A 318 15.86 -6.53 -32.48
CA LYS A 318 15.13 -7.58 -31.75
C LYS A 318 14.12 -7.02 -30.76
N ILE A 319 14.36 -5.83 -30.19
CA ILE A 319 13.38 -5.11 -29.36
C ILE A 319 12.27 -4.52 -30.25
N ALA A 320 12.63 -3.90 -31.37
CA ALA A 320 11.69 -3.30 -32.32
C ALA A 320 10.72 -4.35 -32.89
N ALA A 321 11.22 -5.55 -33.21
CA ALA A 321 10.39 -6.68 -33.63
C ALA A 321 9.34 -7.09 -32.57
N ARG A 322 9.59 -6.80 -31.29
CA ARG A 322 8.68 -7.08 -30.16
C ARG A 322 7.85 -5.88 -29.74
N PHE A 323 7.96 -4.75 -30.43
CA PHE A 323 7.23 -3.54 -30.09
C PHE A 323 5.71 -3.73 -30.20
N SER A 324 5.25 -4.59 -31.12
CA SER A 324 3.84 -4.96 -31.24
C SER A 324 3.26 -5.52 -29.93
N TYR A 325 4.03 -6.37 -29.22
CA TYR A 325 3.65 -6.92 -27.93
C TYR A 325 3.57 -5.85 -26.84
N ILE A 326 4.57 -4.96 -26.77
CA ILE A 326 4.57 -3.85 -25.80
C ILE A 326 3.37 -2.91 -26.06
N ARG A 327 3.03 -2.69 -27.33
CA ARG A 327 1.96 -1.77 -27.75
C ARG A 327 0.57 -2.21 -27.27
N GLN A 328 0.32 -3.51 -27.11
CA GLN A 328 -0.98 -4.07 -26.71
C GLN A 328 -1.51 -3.40 -25.44
N PHE A 329 -0.71 -3.32 -24.39
CA PHE A 329 -1.08 -2.71 -23.11
C PHE A 329 -0.62 -1.26 -22.95
N SER A 330 0.43 -0.83 -23.66
CA SER A 330 1.03 0.51 -23.48
C SER A 330 0.05 1.65 -23.73
N LYS A 331 -0.79 1.54 -24.77
CA LYS A 331 -1.76 2.61 -25.08
C LYS A 331 -2.72 2.86 -23.92
N GLN A 332 -3.22 1.80 -23.30
CA GLN A 332 -4.11 1.90 -22.16
C GLN A 332 -3.35 2.44 -20.93
N PHE A 333 -2.20 1.84 -20.61
CA PHE A 333 -1.35 2.27 -19.50
C PHE A 333 -1.02 3.78 -19.53
N PHE A 334 -0.58 4.31 -20.67
CA PHE A 334 -0.26 5.74 -20.80
C PHE A 334 -1.48 6.65 -20.80
N LYS A 335 -2.62 6.20 -21.32
CA LYS A 335 -3.89 6.95 -21.22
C LYS A 335 -4.26 7.21 -19.76
N PHE A 336 -3.96 6.27 -18.85
CA PHE A 336 -4.21 6.42 -17.42
C PHE A 336 -3.21 7.37 -16.74
N GLY A 337 -1.91 7.25 -17.04
CA GLY A 337 -0.87 8.12 -16.47
C GLY A 337 -1.02 9.61 -16.84
N ILE A 338 -1.62 9.91 -18.00
CA ILE A 338 -1.76 11.30 -18.51
C ILE A 338 -3.09 11.94 -18.11
N LYS A 339 -4.20 11.19 -18.04
CA LYS A 339 -5.53 11.78 -17.76
C LYS A 339 -5.83 12.03 -16.29
N SER A 340 -5.06 11.44 -15.38
CA SER A 340 -5.46 11.44 -13.99
C SER A 340 -4.88 12.62 -13.21
N LYS A 341 -5.59 13.75 -13.21
CA LYS A 341 -5.46 14.73 -12.10
C LYS A 341 -5.68 14.05 -10.73
N SER A 342 -6.38 12.91 -10.68
CA SER A 342 -6.46 12.04 -9.49
C SER A 342 -5.13 11.37 -9.13
N TRP A 343 -4.22 11.04 -10.06
CA TRP A 343 -2.92 10.47 -9.72
C TRP A 343 -2.08 11.48 -8.91
N LEU A 344 -2.08 12.75 -9.32
CA LEU A 344 -1.40 13.81 -8.58
C LEU A 344 -2.09 14.13 -7.25
N LYS A 345 -3.44 14.11 -7.19
CA LYS A 345 -4.17 14.30 -5.91
C LYS A 345 -3.93 13.16 -4.92
N ILE A 346 -3.92 11.92 -5.41
CA ILE A 346 -3.63 10.75 -4.59
C ILE A 346 -2.20 10.87 -4.09
N ILE A 347 -1.19 11.05 -4.94
CA ILE A 347 0.20 11.24 -4.51
C ILE A 347 0.37 12.45 -3.57
N ALA A 348 -0.32 13.58 -3.82
CA ALA A 348 -0.24 14.78 -2.98
C ALA A 348 -0.97 14.64 -1.63
N GLN A 349 -1.93 13.72 -1.50
CA GLN A 349 -2.50 13.33 -0.20
C GLN A 349 -1.59 12.34 0.55
N TRP A 350 -0.52 11.84 -0.07
CA TRP A 350 0.41 10.87 0.52
C TRP A 350 1.70 11.51 1.04
N THR A 351 2.01 12.73 0.60
CA THR A 351 3.07 13.60 1.14
C THR A 351 2.47 14.60 2.13
#